data_AF-A0A345Z3K2-F1
#
_entry.id   AF-A0A345Z3K2-F1
#
_cell.length_a   1.000
_cell.length_b   1.000
_cell.length_c   1.000
_cell.angle_alpha   90.00
_cell.angle_beta   90.00
_cell.angle_gamma   90.00
#
_symmetry.space_group_name_H-M   'P 1'
#
loop_
_entity.id
_entity.type
_entity.pdbx_description
1 polymer ?
#
loop_
_entity_poly.entity_id
_entity_poly.type
_entity_poly.pdbx_seq_one_letter_code
_entity_poly.pdbx_strand_id
1 'polypeptide(L)'
;MIKKDLNPEELKEIEDRLSELYKKEKEIDKIKRGKLWLWFMIPIIGMLIYYFAIQRRNENPEFQIPMRKIKEEMALLELQLLFYKKNKEQEVDSNGEKQK
;
A
#
# COMPACT_ATOMS: atom_id res chain seq x y z
N MET A 1 19.27 -0.21 2.49
CA MET A 1 19.70 0.83 3.47
C MET A 1 18.66 1.94 3.43
N ILE A 2 18.07 2.30 4.57
CA ILE A 2 17.12 3.43 4.68
C ILE A 2 17.96 4.71 4.70
N LYS A 3 17.74 5.61 3.72
CA LYS A 3 18.49 6.87 3.62
C LYS A 3 17.99 7.84 4.70
N LYS A 4 18.93 8.50 5.38
CA LYS A 4 18.66 9.42 6.49
C LYS A 4 18.15 10.78 6.00
N ASP A 5 18.64 11.20 4.84
CA ASP A 5 18.30 12.44 4.15
C ASP A 5 17.80 12.11 2.75
N LEU A 6 16.56 12.51 2.45
CA LEU A 6 16.02 12.50 1.09
C LEU A 6 16.03 13.91 0.51
N ASN A 7 16.54 14.02 -0.71
CA ASN A 7 16.38 15.22 -1.53
C ASN A 7 14.90 15.36 -1.92
N PRO A 8 14.32 16.58 -2.05
CA PRO A 8 12.98 16.80 -2.61
C PRO A 8 12.64 15.99 -3.88
N GLU A 9 13.60 15.74 -4.77
CA GLU A 9 13.39 14.89 -5.95
C GLU A 9 13.15 13.41 -5.58
N GLU A 10 13.93 12.86 -4.65
CA GLU A 10 13.76 11.48 -4.18
C GLU A 10 12.45 11.31 -3.40
N LEU A 11 12.05 12.34 -2.64
CA LEU A 11 10.77 12.35 -1.94
C LEU A 11 9.60 12.25 -2.92
N LYS A 12 9.65 13.06 -3.99
CA LYS A 12 8.65 13.03 -5.05
C LYS A 12 8.62 11.68 -5.77
N GLU A 13 9.79 11.09 -6.05
CA GLU A 13 9.89 9.76 -6.67
C GLU A 13 9.23 8.69 -5.79
N ILE A 14 9.44 8.73 -4.48
CA ILE A 14 8.79 7.80 -3.53
C ILE A 14 7.27 8.00 -3.51
N GLU A 15 6.79 9.24 -3.48
CA GLU A 15 5.36 9.55 -3.51
C GLU A 15 4.69 9.10 -4.82
N ASP A 16 5.33 9.38 -5.95
CA ASP A 16 4.87 8.93 -7.27
C ASP A 16 4.85 7.40 -7.34
N ARG A 17 5.89 6.74 -6.81
CA ARG A 17 5.96 5.27 -6.77
C ARG A 17 4.88 4.67 -5.86
N LEU A 18 4.63 5.25 -4.71
CA LEU A 18 3.52 4.84 -3.84
C LEU A 18 2.18 4.98 -4.57
N SER A 19 1.96 6.09 -5.27
CA SER A 19 0.75 6.30 -6.08
C SER A 19 0.58 5.22 -7.16
N GLU A 20 1.66 4.82 -7.83
CA GLU A 20 1.63 3.69 -8.77
C GLU A 20 1.28 2.36 -8.10
N LEU A 21 1.89 2.07 -6.94
CA LEU A 21 1.63 0.85 -6.20
C LEU A 21 0.19 0.77 -5.70
N TYR A 22 -0.39 1.89 -5.23
CA TYR A 22 -1.81 1.98 -4.89
C TYR A 22 -2.73 1.72 -6.09
N LYS A 23 -2.36 2.18 -7.29
CA LYS A 23 -3.11 1.87 -8.52
C LYS A 23 -3.04 0.38 -8.84
N LYS A 24 -1.85 -0.21 -8.80
CA LYS A 24 -1.64 -1.65 -9.04
C LYS A 24 -2.39 -2.52 -8.03
N GLU A 25 -2.39 -2.12 -6.76
CA GLU A 25 -3.18 -2.79 -5.71
C GLU A 25 -4.67 -2.83 -6.08
N LYS A 26 -5.23 -1.68 -6.47
CA LYS A 26 -6.64 -1.57 -6.89
C LYS A 26 -6.95 -2.41 -8.14
N GLU A 27 -6.02 -2.46 -9.09
CA GLU A 27 -6.18 -3.27 -10.30
C GLU A 27 -6.24 -4.76 -9.97
N ILE A 28 -5.32 -5.26 -9.15
CA ILE A 28 -5.33 -6.65 -8.67
C ILE A 28 -6.62 -6.93 -7.92
N ASP A 29 -7.05 -6.03 -7.04
CA ASP A 29 -8.27 -6.22 -6.26
C ASP A 29 -9.52 -6.23 -7.15
N LYS A 30 -9.54 -5.42 -8.21
CA LYS A 30 -10.61 -5.41 -9.24
C LYS A 30 -10.64 -6.72 -10.03
N ILE A 31 -9.49 -7.23 -10.47
CA ILE A 31 -9.39 -8.52 -11.16
C ILE A 31 -9.82 -9.65 -10.23
N LYS A 32 -9.34 -9.64 -8.98
CA LYS A 32 -9.69 -10.61 -7.92
C LYS A 32 -11.17 -10.62 -7.62
N ARG A 33 -11.86 -9.47 -7.62
CA ARG A 33 -13.33 -9.41 -7.45
C ARG A 33 -14.06 -9.84 -8.72
N GLY A 34 -13.59 -9.41 -9.89
CA GLY A 34 -14.14 -9.79 -11.20
C GLY A 34 -15.66 -9.68 -11.26
N LYS A 35 -16.33 -10.75 -11.71
CA LYS A 35 -17.79 -10.84 -11.81
C LYS A 35 -18.48 -11.35 -10.54
N LEU A 36 -17.79 -11.42 -9.39
CA LEU A 36 -18.40 -11.93 -8.15
C LEU A 36 -19.58 -11.08 -7.67
N TRP A 37 -19.67 -9.83 -8.14
CA TRP A 37 -20.80 -8.95 -7.84
C TRP A 37 -22.14 -9.52 -8.35
N LEU A 38 -22.14 -10.37 -9.38
CA LEU A 38 -23.35 -11.01 -9.90
C LEU A 38 -24.03 -11.91 -8.86
N TRP A 39 -23.27 -12.45 -7.89
CA TRP A 39 -23.82 -13.29 -6.84
C TRP A 39 -24.71 -12.52 -5.85
N PHE A 40 -24.66 -11.19 -5.80
CA PHE A 40 -25.57 -10.39 -4.98
C PHE A 40 -27.02 -10.39 -5.49
N MET A 41 -27.29 -10.90 -6.70
CA MET A 41 -28.65 -11.09 -7.22
C MET A 41 -29.41 -12.21 -6.49
N ILE A 42 -28.69 -13.10 -5.80
CA ILE A 42 -29.27 -14.20 -5.04
C ILE A 42 -29.15 -13.84 -3.55
N PRO A 43 -30.24 -13.75 -2.77
CA PRO A 43 -30.17 -13.50 -1.33
C PRO A 43 -29.36 -14.61 -0.62
N ILE A 44 -28.93 -14.41 0.63
CA ILE A 44 -28.24 -15.34 1.56
C ILE A 44 -27.20 -16.29 0.93
N ILE A 45 -27.63 -17.25 0.10
CA ILE A 45 -26.80 -18.12 -0.76
C ILE A 45 -25.77 -17.31 -1.55
N GLY A 46 -26.16 -16.19 -2.16
CA GLY A 46 -25.23 -15.36 -2.92
C GLY A 46 -24.08 -14.80 -2.09
N MET A 47 -24.36 -14.45 -0.83
CA MET A 47 -23.35 -13.96 0.11
C MET A 47 -22.37 -15.06 0.52
N LEU A 48 -22.85 -16.29 0.74
CA LEU A 48 -21.99 -17.44 1.03
C LEU A 48 -21.06 -17.76 -0.15
N ILE A 49 -21.61 -17.79 -1.36
CA ILE A 49 -20.81 -18.06 -2.57
C ILE A 49 -19.76 -16.97 -2.77
N TYR A 50 -20.14 -15.70 -2.58
CA TYR A 50 -19.20 -14.58 -2.62
C TYR A 50 -18.06 -14.75 -1.62
N TYR A 51 -18.39 -15.08 -0.36
CA TYR A 51 -17.41 -15.27 0.71
C TYR A 51 -16.40 -16.38 0.39
N PHE A 52 -16.89 -17.59 0.06
CA PHE A 52 -16.00 -18.72 -0.25
C PHE A 52 -15.18 -18.48 -1.53
N ALA A 53 -15.76 -17.84 -2.54
CA ALA A 53 -15.03 -17.52 -3.76
C ALA A 53 -13.91 -16.49 -3.52
N ILE A 54 -14.15 -15.47 -2.68
CA ILE A 54 -13.11 -14.52 -2.28
C ILE A 54 -12.03 -15.20 -1.45
N GLN A 55 -12.41 -16.04 -0.49
CA GLN A 55 -11.45 -16.76 0.35
C GLN A 55 -10.52 -17.63 -0.50
N ARG A 56 -11.08 -18.42 -1.42
CA ARG A 56 -10.30 -19.24 -2.36
C ARG A 56 -9.37 -18.40 -3.24
N ARG A 57 -9.80 -17.20 -3.67
CA ARG A 57 -8.96 -16.30 -4.48
C ARG A 57 -7.85 -15.64 -3.67
N ASN A 58 -8.04 -15.42 -2.37
CA ASN A 58 -6.98 -14.91 -1.49
C ASN A 58 -5.87 -15.95 -1.25
N GLU A 59 -6.21 -17.24 -1.34
CA GLU A 59 -5.26 -18.35 -1.23
C GLU A 59 -4.59 -18.68 -2.59
N ASN A 60 -5.16 -18.22 -3.71
CA ASN A 60 -4.57 -18.46 -5.03
C ASN A 60 -3.24 -17.69 -5.17
N PRO A 61 -2.12 -18.39 -5.45
CA PRO A 61 -0.81 -17.76 -5.67
C PRO A 61 -0.83 -16.66 -6.74
N GLU A 62 -1.70 -16.78 -7.74
CA GLU A 62 -1.89 -15.80 -8.82
C GLU A 62 -2.20 -14.39 -8.30
N PHE A 63 -3.00 -14.28 -7.24
CA PHE A 63 -3.34 -12.98 -6.63
C PHE A 63 -2.49 -12.69 -5.41
N GLN A 64 -2.17 -13.72 -4.62
CA GLN A 64 -1.44 -13.57 -3.36
C GLN A 64 -0.02 -13.04 -3.57
N ILE A 65 0.73 -13.62 -4.52
CA ILE A 65 2.13 -13.27 -4.76
C ILE A 65 2.29 -11.80 -5.21
N PRO A 66 1.59 -11.32 -6.26
CA PRO A 66 1.74 -9.94 -6.69
C PRO A 66 1.23 -8.95 -5.64
N MET A 67 0.13 -9.28 -4.93
CA MET A 67 -0.39 -8.44 -3.85
C MET A 67 0.60 -8.33 -2.70
N ARG A 68 1.25 -9.43 -2.31
CA ARG A 68 2.27 -9.42 -1.26
C ARG A 68 3.46 -8.56 -1.64
N LYS A 69 3.99 -8.71 -2.86
CA LYS A 69 5.11 -7.90 -3.37
C LYS A 69 4.79 -6.40 -3.33
N ILE A 70 3.60 -6.02 -3.79
CA ILE A 70 3.17 -4.61 -3.77
C ILE A 70 3.10 -4.10 -2.33
N LYS A 71 2.51 -4.87 -1.40
CA LYS A 71 2.42 -4.46 0.01
C LYS A 71 3.77 -4.38 0.71
N GLU A 72 4.69 -5.30 0.42
CA GLU A 72 6.07 -5.26 0.91
C GLU A 72 6.79 -4.00 0.42
N GLU A 73 6.68 -3.68 -0.87
CA GLU A 73 7.29 -2.47 -1.47
C GLU A 73 6.67 -1.19 -0.88
N MET A 74 5.35 -1.13 -0.74
CA MET A 74 4.66 0.00 -0.12
C MET A 74 5.10 0.20 1.33
N ALA A 75 5.14 -0.87 2.14
CA ALA A 75 5.54 -0.78 3.54
C ALA A 75 6.98 -0.25 3.68
N LEU A 76 7.90 -0.67 2.80
CA LEU A 76 9.27 -0.18 2.79
C LEU A 76 9.35 1.31 2.44
N LEU A 77 8.60 1.78 1.45
CA LEU A 77 8.55 3.18 1.03
C LEU A 77 7.89 4.08 2.08
N GLU A 78 6.79 3.62 2.69
CA GLU A 78 6.11 4.32 3.77
C GLU A 78 7.00 4.44 5.01
N LEU A 79 7.75 3.38 5.33
CA LEU A 79 8.72 3.40 6.41
C LEU A 79 9.85 4.41 6.12
N GLN A 80 10.34 4.48 4.88
CA GLN A 80 11.34 5.48 4.49
C GLN A 80 10.81 6.91 4.65
N LEU A 81 9.57 7.18 4.23
CA LEU A 81 8.91 8.48 4.42
C LEU A 81 8.77 8.82 5.91
N LEU A 82 8.39 7.85 6.73
CA LEU A 82 8.23 8.05 8.18
C LEU A 82 9.56 8.41 8.84
N PHE A 83 10.64 7.71 8.51
CA PHE A 83 11.98 8.03 9.03
C PHE A 83 12.45 9.41 8.59
N TYR A 84 12.23 9.77 7.33
CA TYR A 84 12.57 11.09 6.82
C TYR A 84 11.84 12.21 7.55
N LYS A 85 10.51 12.08 7.71
CA LYS A 85 9.69 13.07 8.43
C LYS A 85 10.15 13.23 9.87
N LYS A 86 10.38 12.11 10.57
CA LYS A 86 10.88 12.11 11.94
C LYS A 86 12.24 12.79 12.08
N ASN A 87 13.17 12.56 11.13
CA ASN A 87 14.48 13.19 11.16
C ASN A 87 14.38 14.70 10.92
N LYS A 88 13.55 15.14 9.97
CA LYS A 88 13.32 16.57 9.71
C LYS A 88 12.72 17.30 10.91
N GLU A 89 11.77 16.68 11.62
CA GLU A 89 11.20 17.26 12.84
C GLU A 89 12.27 17.48 13.91
N GLN A 90 13.17 16.51 14.10
CA GLN A 90 14.28 16.62 15.07
C GLN A 90 15.32 17.69 14.71
N GLU A 91 15.58 17.91 13.42
CA GLU A 91 16.48 18.98 12.96
C GLU A 91 15.90 20.37 13.20
N VAL A 92 14.57 20.54 13.02
CA VAL A 92 13.87 21.80 13.28
C VAL A 92 13.88 22.13 14.78
N ASP A 93 13.64 21.12 15.64
CA ASP A 93 13.68 21.31 17.10
C ASP A 93 15.10 21.66 17.59
N SER A 94 16.13 21.00 17.03
CA SER A 94 17.54 21.25 17.41
C SER A 94 18.06 22.64 16.98
N ASN A 95 17.52 23.22 15.91
CA ASN A 95 17.85 24.57 15.46
C ASN A 95 17.00 25.66 16.17
N GLY A 96 15.83 25.31 16.69
CA GLY A 96 14.99 26.21 17.49
C GLY A 96 15.54 26.50 18.88
N GLU A 97 16.27 25.56 19.49
CA GLU A 97 16.87 25.75 20.82
C GLU A 97 18.15 26.58 20.81
N LYS A 98 18.84 26.73 19.68
CA LYS A 98 20.10 27.50 19.58
C LYS A 98 19.91 29.01 19.40
N GLN A 99 18.67 29.49 19.29
CA GLN A 99 18.37 30.92 19.10
C GLN A 99 17.76 31.61 20.33
N LYS A 100 17.79 30.98 21.51
CA LYS A 100 17.39 31.63 22.77
C LYS A 100 18.57 31.87 23.70
#